data_AF-A0A161WLQ4-F1
#
_entry.id   AF-A0A161WLQ4-F1
#
_cell.length_a   1.000
_cell.length_b   1.000
_cell.length_c   1.000
_cell.angle_alpha   90.00
_cell.angle_beta   90.00
_cell.angle_gamma   90.00
#
_symmetry.space_group_name_H-M   'P 1'
#
loop_
_entity.id
_entity.type
_entity.pdbx_description
1 polymer ?
#
loop_
_entity_poly.entity_id
_entity_poly.type
_entity_poly.pdbx_seq_one_letter_code
_entity_poly.pdbx_strand_id
1 'polypeptide(L)'
;MGPAPDDGGSAVEDPQPDDELNNNTNTTSSEPAVLAGADIRTRARTMTSTEEIDNTIIRPGSVRINVKGAFIVDPDSSSPSNNGRGSPTHHETSDIRLPNHHAVVSHIAVDIGGSLIKLVYFTREPHSAEPGGRLNFLNFETDRIDDCIEFMRHLKDKQQTLNGSQPNELSVMATGGGAFKFYDKMRDVLGVDVLREEEMECLIIGLDFFITEIPREVFTYSETDPMHFVSPSENIYPYLLVNIGSGVSLLKVSGPREYQRVGGTSLGGGTLWGLLSLLTGARTFDEMLDLSERGDNAKVDMLVGDIYGGDYGKIGLKSTTIASSFGKVFRMKRTAENEAEDHGGLHNGDNKNAGSSSDPAEPAEQGHQDAAEHASDQPFSGADISRSLLYAISNNIGQIAFLQSQIHNLDHIYFGGSFIRGHRQTINTLSYAIKFWSQGKKQAYFLRHEGYLGSVGAFLKRQPRNWGRRGSFEQAEPLERRLRDRRIHDAEMQSLVDDYASESGRE
;
A
#
# COMPACT_ATOMS: atom_id res chain seq x y z
N MET A 1 32.42 -4.11 -58.25
CA MET A 1 31.25 -4.16 -59.14
C MET A 1 30.08 -3.59 -58.35
N GLY A 2 29.55 -2.45 -58.79
CA GLY A 2 28.71 -1.52 -58.01
C GLY A 2 27.20 -1.80 -58.02
N PRO A 3 26.33 -0.78 -57.87
CA PRO A 3 26.60 0.63 -57.57
C PRO A 3 25.76 1.26 -56.43
N ALA A 4 26.17 2.46 -56.00
CA ALA A 4 25.37 3.44 -55.25
C ALA A 4 24.48 4.27 -56.21
N PRO A 5 23.46 4.96 -55.69
CA PRO A 5 23.40 6.43 -55.86
C PRO A 5 22.78 7.11 -54.63
N ASP A 6 22.63 8.43 -54.49
CA ASP A 6 23.43 9.63 -54.74
C ASP A 6 22.65 10.76 -54.02
N ASP A 7 23.34 11.83 -53.65
CA ASP A 7 22.89 12.93 -52.79
C ASP A 7 21.71 13.77 -53.34
N GLY A 8 20.97 14.40 -52.41
CA GLY A 8 20.05 15.50 -52.70
C GLY A 8 19.59 16.26 -51.45
N GLY A 9 20.25 17.37 -51.12
CA GLY A 9 19.74 18.38 -50.18
C GLY A 9 18.48 19.07 -50.71
N SER A 10 17.59 19.63 -49.90
CA SER A 10 17.79 20.91 -49.21
C SER A 10 16.49 21.36 -48.52
N ALA A 11 16.66 22.30 -47.57
CA ALA A 11 15.75 23.36 -47.15
C ALA A 11 14.60 23.04 -46.16
N VAL A 12 14.81 23.64 -44.99
CA VAL A 12 13.90 24.00 -43.89
C VAL A 12 12.83 24.99 -44.38
N GLU A 13 11.57 24.85 -43.93
CA GLU A 13 10.69 25.98 -43.60
C GLU A 13 9.44 25.52 -42.82
N ASP A 14 9.27 26.09 -41.62
CA ASP A 14 8.06 26.07 -40.78
C ASP A 14 6.92 26.89 -41.42
N PRO A 15 5.66 26.62 -41.06
CA PRO A 15 4.66 27.68 -41.02
C PRO A 15 4.03 27.83 -39.63
N GLN A 16 4.21 29.01 -39.05
CA GLN A 16 3.36 29.59 -38.01
C GLN A 16 2.15 30.33 -38.63
N PRO A 17 1.13 30.69 -37.83
CA PRO A 17 -0.24 30.88 -38.27
C PRO A 17 -0.58 32.34 -38.60
N ASP A 18 -1.52 32.52 -39.54
CA ASP A 18 -2.14 33.82 -39.83
C ASP A 18 -3.54 33.90 -39.21
N ASP A 19 -3.68 34.84 -38.27
CA ASP A 19 -4.92 35.52 -37.89
C ASP A 19 -5.32 36.52 -38.97
N GLU A 20 -6.61 36.59 -39.34
CA GLU A 20 -7.36 37.82 -39.70
C GLU A 20 -8.83 37.44 -40.03
N LEU A 21 -9.78 37.76 -39.14
CA LEU A 21 -10.64 38.95 -39.10
C LEU A 21 -11.90 38.92 -40.01
N ASN A 22 -13.04 38.91 -39.30
CA ASN A 22 -14.33 39.59 -39.56
C ASN A 22 -15.14 39.30 -40.85
N ASN A 23 -16.37 38.81 -40.65
CA ASN A 23 -17.55 39.63 -40.99
C ASN A 23 -18.87 39.15 -40.36
N ASN A 24 -19.65 40.16 -39.94
CA ASN A 24 -20.97 40.16 -39.32
C ASN A 24 -22.05 39.35 -40.06
N THR A 25 -23.05 38.84 -39.32
CA THR A 25 -24.45 39.25 -39.52
C THR A 25 -25.38 38.79 -38.38
N ASN A 26 -26.15 39.74 -37.88
CA ASN A 26 -27.24 39.62 -36.90
C ASN A 26 -28.31 38.59 -37.30
N THR A 27 -28.90 37.91 -36.31
CA THR A 27 -30.38 37.86 -36.18
C THR A 27 -30.81 37.56 -34.75
N THR A 28 -31.85 38.27 -34.36
CA THR A 28 -32.49 38.48 -33.05
C THR A 28 -33.56 37.44 -32.71
N SER A 29 -33.78 37.14 -31.42
CA SER A 29 -35.11 37.01 -30.72
C SER A 29 -34.92 36.21 -29.40
N SER A 30 -34.87 36.87 -28.24
CA SER A 30 -35.98 37.25 -27.33
C SER A 30 -36.33 36.18 -26.29
N GLU A 31 -35.85 36.38 -25.05
CA GLU A 31 -36.46 35.85 -23.82
C GLU A 31 -37.82 36.54 -23.55
N PRO A 32 -38.63 35.98 -22.62
CA PRO A 32 -38.87 36.77 -21.41
C PRO A 32 -38.87 35.96 -20.10
N ALA A 33 -38.36 36.60 -19.06
CA ALA A 33 -38.50 36.24 -17.65
C ALA A 33 -39.83 36.73 -17.05
N VAL A 34 -40.44 35.97 -16.12
CA VAL A 34 -41.41 36.50 -15.13
C VAL A 34 -41.33 35.72 -13.80
N LEU A 35 -41.50 36.48 -12.71
CA LEU A 35 -41.31 36.22 -11.28
C LEU A 35 -42.40 35.39 -10.54
N ALA A 36 -41.93 34.71 -9.48
CA ALA A 36 -42.46 34.51 -8.12
C ALA A 36 -43.94 34.10 -7.83
N GLY A 37 -44.09 33.01 -7.06
CA GLY A 37 -45.29 32.67 -6.29
C GLY A 37 -45.07 31.45 -5.40
N ALA A 38 -45.20 31.60 -4.08
CA ALA A 38 -45.02 30.57 -3.07
C ALA A 38 -46.24 29.63 -2.99
N ASP A 39 -46.02 28.33 -2.71
CA ASP A 39 -46.90 27.59 -1.81
C ASP A 39 -46.24 26.32 -1.23
N ILE A 40 -46.26 26.22 0.10
CA ILE A 40 -45.82 25.08 0.90
C ILE A 40 -47.07 24.25 1.20
N ARG A 41 -47.13 22.99 0.73
CA ARG A 41 -47.87 21.90 1.41
C ARG A 41 -47.51 20.51 0.86
N THR A 42 -47.00 19.69 1.78
CA THR A 42 -47.08 18.21 1.84
C THR A 42 -46.63 17.40 0.62
N ARG A 43 -45.37 16.93 0.62
CA ARG A 43 -44.94 15.79 -0.20
C ARG A 43 -44.82 14.53 0.66
N ALA A 44 -45.68 13.58 0.33
CA ALA A 44 -45.75 12.23 0.85
C ALA A 44 -44.46 11.43 0.58
N ARG A 45 -44.24 10.41 1.43
CA ARG A 45 -43.22 9.36 1.31
C ARG A 45 -43.08 8.90 -0.15
N THR A 46 -41.93 9.16 -0.76
CA THR A 46 -41.63 8.66 -2.10
C THR A 46 -41.07 7.25 -1.97
N MET A 47 -41.82 6.29 -2.50
CA MET A 47 -41.35 4.92 -2.73
C MET A 47 -40.20 4.94 -3.76
N THR A 48 -39.18 4.14 -3.50
CA THR A 48 -38.06 3.84 -4.42
C THR A 48 -38.60 3.42 -5.79
N SER A 49 -38.16 4.10 -6.86
CA SER A 49 -38.66 3.88 -8.23
C SER A 49 -38.01 2.64 -8.87
N THR A 50 -38.71 2.07 -9.85
CA THR A 50 -38.33 0.86 -10.60
C THR A 50 -36.96 0.98 -11.30
N GLU A 51 -36.48 2.21 -11.56
CA GLU A 51 -35.15 2.46 -12.14
C GLU A 51 -34.00 2.13 -11.18
N GLU A 52 -34.20 2.25 -9.86
CA GLU A 52 -33.24 1.76 -8.84
C GLU A 52 -33.19 0.23 -8.81
N ILE A 53 -34.25 -0.43 -9.30
CA ILE A 53 -34.37 -1.89 -9.36
C ILE A 53 -33.71 -2.43 -10.62
N ASP A 54 -33.75 -1.76 -11.77
CA ASP A 54 -33.17 -2.31 -13.01
C ASP A 54 -31.64 -2.18 -13.08
N ASN A 55 -31.03 -1.20 -12.41
CA ASN A 55 -29.57 -1.17 -12.20
C ASN A 55 -29.06 -2.32 -11.28
N THR A 56 -29.96 -3.12 -10.71
CA THR A 56 -29.65 -4.15 -9.71
C THR A 56 -29.08 -5.44 -10.32
N ILE A 57 -29.14 -5.61 -11.64
CA ILE A 57 -28.94 -6.91 -12.31
C ILE A 57 -27.46 -7.16 -12.71
N ILE A 58 -26.59 -6.14 -12.75
CA ILE A 58 -25.27 -6.26 -13.38
C ILE A 58 -24.15 -6.78 -12.45
N ARG A 59 -24.28 -6.68 -11.11
CA ARG A 59 -23.26 -7.20 -10.16
C ARG A 59 -23.89 -7.76 -8.86
N PRO A 60 -24.15 -9.06 -8.75
CA PRO A 60 -24.71 -9.67 -7.53
C PRO A 60 -23.60 -9.93 -6.49
N GLY A 61 -23.53 -9.16 -5.39
CA GLY A 61 -22.74 -9.60 -4.23
C GLY A 61 -22.25 -8.62 -3.15
N SER A 62 -22.40 -7.29 -3.26
CA SER A 62 -21.70 -6.34 -2.37
C SER A 62 -22.63 -5.47 -1.51
N VAL A 63 -22.09 -4.94 -0.40
CA VAL A 63 -22.61 -3.71 0.22
C VAL A 63 -22.70 -2.65 -0.88
N ARG A 64 -23.90 -2.16 -1.18
CA ARG A 64 -24.09 -1.10 -2.19
C ARG A 64 -23.69 0.24 -1.61
N ILE A 65 -22.38 0.51 -1.59
CA ILE A 65 -21.88 1.86 -1.40
C ILE A 65 -22.27 2.67 -2.63
N ASN A 66 -22.90 3.82 -2.43
CA ASN A 66 -23.18 4.73 -3.53
C ASN A 66 -21.97 5.63 -3.73
N VAL A 67 -21.18 5.31 -4.75
CA VAL A 67 -19.95 6.01 -5.13
C VAL A 67 -20.20 7.15 -6.10
N LYS A 68 -21.46 7.43 -6.48
CA LYS A 68 -21.78 8.55 -7.36
C LYS A 68 -21.31 9.85 -6.71
N GLY A 69 -20.43 10.57 -7.39
CA GLY A 69 -19.83 11.80 -6.88
C GLY A 69 -18.81 11.57 -5.76
N ALA A 70 -18.27 10.35 -5.60
CA ALA A 70 -17.22 10.09 -4.65
C ALA A 70 -15.97 10.92 -4.97
N PHE A 71 -15.32 11.43 -3.93
CA PHE A 71 -14.06 12.15 -4.07
C PHE A 71 -13.19 11.95 -2.83
N ILE A 72 -11.88 12.05 -3.03
CA ILE A 72 -10.89 11.96 -1.97
C ILE A 72 -10.76 13.32 -1.29
N VAL A 73 -10.90 13.35 0.04
CA VAL A 73 -10.89 14.56 0.87
C VAL A 73 -9.44 15.00 1.08
N ASP A 74 -9.05 16.13 0.54
CA ASP A 74 -7.70 16.66 0.77
C ASP A 74 -7.55 17.11 2.24
N PRO A 75 -6.40 16.83 2.88
CA PRO A 75 -6.22 16.87 4.34
C PRO A 75 -6.47 18.25 4.98
N ASP A 76 -6.43 19.33 4.22
CA ASP A 76 -6.68 20.70 4.71
C ASP A 76 -8.17 21.01 4.95
N SER A 77 -9.07 20.06 4.66
CA SER A 77 -10.51 20.21 4.88
C SER A 77 -11.02 19.30 6.01
N SER A 78 -11.05 19.83 7.23
CA SER A 78 -11.84 19.32 8.37
C SER A 78 -11.49 17.93 8.94
N SER A 79 -10.32 17.80 9.55
CA SER A 79 -10.08 16.77 10.58
C SER A 79 -10.04 17.46 11.96
N PRO A 80 -10.78 16.99 12.99
CA PRO A 80 -10.72 17.61 14.31
C PRO A 80 -9.33 17.43 14.92
N SER A 81 -8.78 18.53 15.45
CA SER A 81 -7.52 18.55 16.16
C SER A 81 -7.52 17.57 17.33
N ASN A 82 -6.50 16.71 17.37
CA ASN A 82 -6.31 15.63 18.33
C ASN A 82 -6.06 16.21 19.75
N ASN A 83 -7.01 16.02 20.67
CA ASN A 83 -6.79 16.29 22.10
C ASN A 83 -6.18 15.04 22.74
N GLY A 84 -4.91 15.16 23.14
CA GLY A 84 -4.07 14.05 23.58
C GLY A 84 -4.66 13.17 24.67
N ARG A 85 -4.79 11.88 24.36
CA ARG A 85 -4.43 10.69 25.16
C ARG A 85 -4.80 9.45 24.33
N GLY A 86 -3.80 8.67 23.91
CA GLY A 86 -3.97 7.41 23.16
C GLY A 86 -4.11 7.55 21.64
N SER A 87 -3.26 8.37 21.00
CA SER A 87 -3.38 8.68 19.56
C SER A 87 -3.22 7.43 18.67
N PRO A 88 -4.02 7.27 17.60
CA PRO A 88 -3.69 6.38 16.49
C PRO A 88 -2.29 6.72 15.98
N THR A 89 -1.52 5.71 15.57
CA THR A 89 -0.31 5.96 14.77
C THR A 89 -0.75 6.38 13.38
N HIS A 90 -0.84 7.69 13.16
CA HIS A 90 -0.94 8.37 11.86
C HIS A 90 -2.19 8.09 10.99
N HIS A 91 -2.84 9.18 10.56
CA HIS A 91 -3.67 9.17 9.35
C HIS A 91 -2.73 9.23 8.13
N GLU A 92 -2.44 8.08 7.53
CA GLU A 92 -1.53 7.99 6.37
C GLU A 92 -2.16 8.51 5.07
N THR A 93 -3.50 8.47 4.96
CA THR A 93 -4.20 8.82 3.71
C THR A 93 -5.42 9.70 3.97
N SER A 94 -5.82 10.41 2.93
CA SER A 94 -7.09 11.13 2.84
C SER A 94 -8.29 10.19 3.03
N ASP A 95 -9.39 10.71 3.54
CA ASP A 95 -10.66 9.97 3.57
C ASP A 95 -11.37 10.03 2.21
N ILE A 96 -12.34 9.14 1.98
CA ILE A 96 -13.19 9.20 0.77
C ILE A 96 -14.59 9.64 1.14
N ARG A 97 -15.04 10.77 0.58
CA ARG A 97 -16.40 11.27 0.75
C ARG A 97 -17.34 10.57 -0.23
N LEU A 98 -18.47 10.11 0.31
CA LEU A 98 -19.55 9.42 -0.42
C LEU A 98 -20.85 10.24 -0.28
N PRO A 99 -21.04 11.31 -1.09
CA PRO A 99 -22.13 12.28 -0.90
C PRO A 99 -23.53 11.67 -1.06
N ASN A 100 -23.66 10.64 -1.89
CA ASN A 100 -24.97 10.05 -2.19
C ASN A 100 -25.24 8.74 -1.43
N HIS A 101 -24.39 8.38 -0.45
CA HIS A 101 -24.58 7.15 0.33
C HIS A 101 -25.35 7.38 1.63
N HIS A 102 -26.63 7.03 1.64
CA HIS A 102 -27.53 7.27 2.79
C HIS A 102 -27.76 6.04 3.67
N ALA A 103 -27.30 4.86 3.25
CA ALA A 103 -27.52 3.63 4.01
C ALA A 103 -26.76 3.63 5.35
N VAL A 104 -27.20 2.78 6.29
CA VAL A 104 -26.46 2.53 7.52
C VAL A 104 -25.42 1.45 7.19
N VAL A 105 -24.16 1.76 7.42
CA VAL A 105 -23.08 0.76 7.42
C VAL A 105 -22.90 0.28 8.86
N SER A 106 -23.02 -1.03 9.08
CA SER A 106 -22.90 -1.66 10.40
C SER A 106 -21.76 -2.68 10.43
N HIS A 107 -20.63 -2.34 9.83
CA HIS A 107 -19.43 -3.14 9.90
C HIS A 107 -18.16 -2.29 9.83
N ILE A 108 -17.11 -2.83 10.45
CA ILE A 108 -15.73 -2.36 10.34
C ILE A 108 -14.97 -3.41 9.54
N ALA A 109 -14.01 -2.99 8.72
CA ALA A 109 -13.12 -3.90 8.02
C ALA A 109 -11.68 -3.71 8.47
N VAL A 110 -10.95 -4.81 8.65
CA VAL A 110 -9.55 -4.81 9.06
C VAL A 110 -8.74 -5.77 8.19
N ASP A 111 -7.58 -5.33 7.73
CA ASP A 111 -6.54 -6.16 7.11
C ASP A 111 -5.35 -6.21 8.07
N ILE A 112 -5.15 -7.39 8.69
CA ILE A 112 -4.11 -7.59 9.70
C ILE A 112 -2.92 -8.28 9.04
N GLY A 113 -1.99 -7.48 8.55
CA GLY A 113 -0.72 -7.94 7.99
C GLY A 113 0.30 -8.32 9.08
N GLY A 114 1.47 -8.77 8.62
CA GLY A 114 2.57 -9.16 9.52
C GLY A 114 3.13 -7.99 10.35
N SER A 115 3.13 -6.77 9.79
CA SER A 115 3.72 -5.59 10.44
C SER A 115 2.72 -4.45 10.69
N LEU A 116 1.65 -4.36 9.90
CA LEU A 116 0.67 -3.28 9.99
C LEU A 116 -0.76 -3.84 9.89
N ILE A 117 -1.65 -3.31 10.71
CA ILE A 117 -3.11 -3.43 10.63
C ILE A 117 -3.67 -2.23 9.87
N LYS A 118 -4.57 -2.45 8.91
CA LYS A 118 -5.28 -1.40 8.19
C LYS A 118 -6.76 -1.53 8.45
N LEU A 119 -7.36 -0.46 8.93
CA LEU A 119 -8.73 -0.41 9.38
C LEU A 119 -9.51 0.58 8.50
N VAL A 120 -10.66 0.11 8.01
CA VAL A 120 -11.59 0.88 7.21
C VAL A 120 -12.97 0.85 7.87
N TYR A 121 -13.56 2.03 8.07
CA TYR A 121 -14.90 2.15 8.63
C TYR A 121 -15.65 3.36 8.05
N PHE A 122 -16.98 3.28 8.10
CA PHE A 122 -17.83 4.34 7.58
C PHE A 122 -18.40 5.22 8.70
N THR A 123 -18.40 6.53 8.50
CA THR A 123 -19.06 7.49 9.39
C THR A 123 -20.06 8.34 8.63
N ARG A 124 -21.20 8.61 9.27
CA ARG A 124 -22.14 9.63 8.80
C ARG A 124 -21.67 11.02 9.24
N GLU A 125 -21.83 11.99 8.35
CA GLU A 125 -21.79 13.45 8.52
C GLU A 125 -22.71 13.98 9.63
N PRO A 126 -22.39 14.08 10.94
CA PRO A 126 -23.43 14.33 11.94
C PRO A 126 -23.98 15.77 11.89
N HIS A 127 -23.24 16.70 11.27
CA HIS A 127 -23.53 18.15 11.27
C HIS A 127 -23.56 18.75 9.85
N SER A 128 -23.51 17.91 8.82
CA SER A 128 -23.64 18.32 7.44
C SER A 128 -25.12 18.35 7.07
N ALA A 129 -25.61 19.47 6.54
CA ALA A 129 -26.91 19.54 5.88
C ALA A 129 -26.93 18.73 4.57
N GLU A 130 -25.74 18.41 4.03
CA GLU A 130 -25.59 17.55 2.87
C GLU A 130 -25.67 16.08 3.28
N PRO A 131 -26.45 15.27 2.55
CA PRO A 131 -26.61 13.87 2.88
C PRO A 131 -25.32 13.09 2.55
N GLY A 132 -25.21 11.84 3.00
CA GLY A 132 -24.06 10.97 2.73
C GLY A 132 -23.21 10.60 3.94
N GLY A 133 -22.00 10.10 3.67
CA GLY A 133 -20.98 9.91 4.71
C GLY A 133 -19.57 9.73 4.13
N ARG A 134 -18.69 9.15 4.93
CA ARG A 134 -17.24 9.09 4.68
C ARG A 134 -16.69 7.71 4.98
N LEU A 135 -15.83 7.21 4.09
CA LEU A 135 -14.98 6.04 4.33
C LEU A 135 -13.67 6.54 4.95
N ASN A 136 -13.37 6.08 6.15
CA ASN A 136 -12.22 6.50 6.94
C ASN A 136 -11.15 5.42 6.92
N PHE A 137 -9.88 5.85 6.89
CA PHE A 137 -8.72 4.97 6.78
C PHE A 137 -7.75 5.22 7.93
N LEU A 138 -7.47 4.18 8.71
CA LEU A 138 -6.53 4.22 9.82
C LEU A 138 -5.62 3.01 9.79
N ASN A 139 -4.40 3.15 10.28
CA ASN A 139 -3.49 2.02 10.47
C ASN A 139 -2.91 1.97 11.89
N PHE A 140 -2.42 0.80 12.25
CA PHE A 140 -1.73 0.52 13.51
C PHE A 140 -0.55 -0.42 13.21
N GLU A 141 0.55 -0.36 13.96
CA GLU A 141 1.50 -1.46 13.95
C GLU A 141 0.83 -2.73 14.48
N THR A 142 1.12 -3.89 13.87
CA THR A 142 0.50 -5.16 14.27
C THR A 142 0.79 -5.52 15.73
N ASP A 143 1.95 -5.10 16.26
CA ASP A 143 2.30 -5.29 17.67
C ASP A 143 1.41 -4.48 18.63
N ARG A 144 0.71 -3.47 18.12
CA ARG A 144 -0.28 -2.65 18.85
C ARG A 144 -1.72 -3.05 18.53
N ILE A 145 -1.95 -4.36 18.36
CA ILE A 145 -3.28 -4.93 18.13
C ILE A 145 -4.29 -4.56 19.22
N ASP A 146 -3.86 -4.40 20.47
CA ASP A 146 -4.72 -4.00 21.57
C ASP A 146 -5.31 -2.59 21.38
N ASP A 147 -4.48 -1.63 20.97
CA ASP A 147 -4.91 -0.26 20.65
C ASP A 147 -5.94 -0.26 19.50
N CYS A 148 -5.74 -1.12 18.49
CA CYS A 148 -6.67 -1.28 17.38
C CYS A 148 -8.03 -1.85 17.83
N ILE A 149 -8.02 -2.87 18.69
CA ILE A 149 -9.23 -3.49 19.24
C ILE A 149 -9.98 -2.49 20.15
N GLU A 150 -9.27 -1.73 20.96
CA GLU A 150 -9.86 -0.67 21.79
C GLU A 150 -10.49 0.42 20.93
N PHE A 151 -9.86 0.83 19.83
CA PHE A 151 -10.45 1.75 18.88
C PHE A 151 -11.73 1.19 18.24
N MET A 152 -11.73 -0.07 17.80
CA MET A 152 -12.93 -0.73 17.28
C MET A 152 -14.06 -0.78 18.32
N ARG A 153 -13.74 -0.98 19.59
CA ARG A 153 -14.72 -0.92 20.69
C ARG A 153 -15.31 0.49 20.83
N HIS A 154 -14.50 1.55 20.78
CA HIS A 154 -15.01 2.92 20.80
C HIS A 154 -15.94 3.22 19.61
N LEU A 155 -15.63 2.71 18.41
CA LEU A 155 -16.51 2.82 17.25
C LEU A 155 -17.85 2.09 17.48
N LYS A 156 -17.81 0.88 18.06
CA LYS A 156 -18.99 0.12 18.45
C LYS A 156 -19.88 0.92 19.40
N ASP A 157 -19.31 1.43 20.49
CA ASP A 157 -20.04 2.16 21.52
C ASP A 157 -20.69 3.43 20.92
N LYS A 158 -19.94 4.17 20.09
CA LYS A 158 -20.46 5.35 19.39
C LYS A 158 -21.60 5.00 18.44
N GLN A 159 -21.50 3.90 17.70
CA GLN A 159 -22.57 3.45 16.81
C GLN A 159 -23.85 3.05 17.58
N GLN A 160 -23.70 2.40 18.73
CA GLN A 160 -24.83 2.03 19.59
C GLN A 160 -25.57 3.27 20.10
N THR A 161 -24.86 4.34 20.48
CA THR A 161 -25.50 5.59 20.92
C THR A 161 -26.30 6.29 19.82
N LEU A 162 -25.92 6.11 18.55
CA LEU A 162 -26.54 6.79 17.40
C LEU A 162 -27.73 6.04 16.80
N ASN A 163 -27.84 4.72 16.99
CA ASN A 163 -28.81 3.86 16.28
C ASN A 163 -30.03 3.39 17.10
N GLY A 164 -30.22 3.86 18.34
CA GLY A 164 -31.43 3.56 19.13
C GLY A 164 -31.62 2.07 19.46
N SER A 165 -32.86 1.64 19.74
CA SER A 165 -33.19 0.38 20.44
C SER A 165 -33.16 -0.92 19.60
N GLN A 166 -32.84 -0.86 18.31
CA GLN A 166 -32.72 -2.03 17.41
C GLN A 166 -31.55 -1.84 16.43
N PRO A 167 -30.29 -1.76 16.90
CA PRO A 167 -29.14 -1.65 16.01
C PRO A 167 -28.92 -3.00 15.33
N ASN A 168 -28.70 -3.00 14.01
CA ASN A 168 -28.02 -4.15 13.39
C ASN A 168 -26.70 -4.37 14.14
N GLU A 169 -26.45 -5.61 14.51
CA GLU A 169 -25.25 -5.99 15.24
C GLU A 169 -24.01 -5.60 14.42
N LEU A 170 -23.15 -4.73 14.97
CA LEU A 170 -21.88 -4.37 14.33
C LEU A 170 -21.10 -5.66 14.09
N SER A 171 -20.58 -5.85 12.88
CA SER A 171 -19.70 -6.97 12.55
C SER A 171 -18.31 -6.50 12.14
N VAL A 172 -17.30 -7.31 12.37
CA VAL A 172 -15.94 -7.07 11.89
C VAL A 172 -15.64 -7.99 10.71
N MET A 173 -15.25 -7.41 9.58
CA MET A 173 -14.73 -8.12 8.41
C MET A 173 -13.20 -8.12 8.50
N ALA A 174 -12.59 -9.27 8.77
CA ALA A 174 -11.15 -9.38 8.96
C ALA A 174 -10.51 -10.16 7.81
N THR A 175 -9.41 -9.63 7.26
CA THR A 175 -8.59 -10.30 6.25
C THR A 175 -7.10 -10.22 6.63
N GLY A 176 -6.24 -10.83 5.82
CA GLY A 176 -4.81 -10.99 6.09
C GLY A 176 -4.50 -12.11 7.08
N GLY A 177 -3.23 -12.53 7.15
CA GLY A 177 -2.80 -13.63 8.02
C GLY A 177 -3.14 -13.43 9.51
N GLY A 178 -3.16 -12.17 9.99
CA GLY A 178 -3.51 -11.87 11.37
C GLY A 178 -5.00 -12.01 11.70
N ALA A 179 -5.90 -12.06 10.70
CA ALA A 179 -7.31 -12.34 10.93
C ALA A 179 -7.54 -13.72 11.54
N PHE A 180 -6.63 -14.68 11.29
CA PHE A 180 -6.63 -15.98 11.96
C PHE A 180 -6.02 -15.91 13.35
N LYS A 181 -4.85 -15.28 13.46
CA LYS A 181 -4.06 -15.18 14.71
C LYS A 181 -4.82 -14.47 15.83
N PHE A 182 -5.54 -13.40 15.51
CA PHE A 182 -6.22 -12.54 16.50
C PHE A 182 -7.73 -12.73 16.53
N TYR A 183 -8.24 -13.77 15.87
CA TYR A 183 -9.68 -14.04 15.74
C TYR A 183 -10.39 -14.10 17.11
N ASP A 184 -9.94 -14.99 17.99
CA ASP A 184 -10.57 -15.19 19.30
C ASP A 184 -10.46 -13.93 20.15
N LYS A 185 -9.31 -13.26 20.14
CA LYS A 185 -9.10 -12.00 20.88
C LYS A 185 -10.09 -10.91 20.45
N MET A 186 -10.27 -10.70 19.14
CA MET A 186 -11.24 -9.73 18.63
C MET A 186 -12.66 -10.12 19.01
N ARG A 187 -13.05 -11.39 18.82
CA ARG A 187 -14.39 -11.88 19.16
C ARG A 187 -14.70 -11.70 20.64
N ASP A 188 -13.77 -12.09 21.51
CA ASP A 188 -13.97 -12.13 22.95
C ASP A 188 -13.99 -10.72 23.57
N VAL A 189 -13.15 -9.80 23.09
CA VAL A 189 -13.09 -8.42 23.60
C VAL A 189 -14.24 -7.56 23.05
N LEU A 190 -14.54 -7.68 21.75
CA LEU A 190 -15.57 -6.85 21.12
C LEU A 190 -16.97 -7.41 21.37
N GLY A 191 -17.14 -8.72 21.56
CA GLY A 191 -18.45 -9.36 21.65
C GLY A 191 -19.29 -9.08 20.41
N VAL A 192 -18.71 -9.31 19.22
CA VAL A 192 -19.34 -9.13 17.90
C VAL A 192 -19.00 -10.28 16.97
N ASP A 193 -19.81 -10.45 15.92
CA ASP A 193 -19.51 -11.36 14.82
C ASP A 193 -18.23 -10.89 14.09
N VAL A 194 -17.19 -11.74 14.11
CA VAL A 194 -15.97 -11.56 13.31
C VAL A 194 -16.04 -12.55 12.14
N LEU A 195 -16.03 -12.02 10.92
CA LEU A 195 -16.00 -12.78 9.67
C LEU A 195 -14.60 -12.71 9.08
N ARG A 196 -14.01 -13.86 8.75
CA ARG A 196 -12.70 -13.94 8.11
C ARG A 196 -12.86 -14.07 6.61
N GLU A 197 -12.13 -13.27 5.86
CA GLU A 197 -12.09 -13.25 4.41
C GLU A 197 -10.70 -13.59 3.89
N GLU A 198 -10.62 -14.22 2.73
CA GLU A 198 -9.36 -14.57 2.08
C GLU A 198 -8.62 -13.30 1.60
N GLU A 199 -7.30 -13.27 1.81
CA GLU A 199 -6.46 -12.07 1.63
C GLU A 199 -6.36 -11.65 0.17
N MET A 200 -6.04 -12.57 -0.74
CA MET A 200 -5.85 -12.25 -2.15
C MET A 200 -7.14 -11.74 -2.78
N GLU A 201 -8.27 -12.36 -2.49
CA GLU A 201 -9.58 -11.94 -2.97
C GLU A 201 -9.92 -10.52 -2.51
N CYS A 202 -9.64 -10.20 -1.24
CA CYS A 202 -9.85 -8.85 -0.72
C CYS A 202 -8.94 -7.82 -1.42
N LEU A 203 -7.67 -8.15 -1.65
CA LEU A 203 -6.77 -7.27 -2.39
C LEU A 203 -7.31 -6.96 -3.81
N ILE A 204 -7.79 -7.98 -4.53
CA ILE A 204 -8.33 -7.80 -5.89
C ILE A 204 -9.62 -6.97 -5.86
N ILE A 205 -10.57 -7.28 -4.97
CA ILE A 205 -11.83 -6.54 -4.86
C ILE A 205 -11.57 -5.06 -4.51
N GLY A 206 -10.65 -4.80 -3.58
CA GLY A 206 -10.29 -3.43 -3.20
C GLY A 206 -9.61 -2.66 -4.34
N LEU A 207 -8.68 -3.31 -5.06
CA LEU A 207 -8.02 -2.70 -6.21
C LEU A 207 -9.01 -2.39 -7.34
N ASP A 208 -9.85 -3.36 -7.71
CA ASP A 208 -10.85 -3.17 -8.76
C ASP A 208 -11.79 -2.01 -8.42
N PHE A 209 -12.24 -1.92 -7.15
CA PHE A 209 -13.05 -0.79 -6.67
C PHE A 209 -12.34 0.56 -6.86
N PHE A 210 -11.05 0.64 -6.52
CA PHE A 210 -10.30 1.87 -6.69
C PHE A 210 -10.10 2.25 -8.16
N ILE A 211 -9.86 1.28 -9.05
CA ILE A 211 -9.69 1.55 -10.48
C ILE A 211 -11.02 1.96 -11.12
N THR A 212 -12.14 1.31 -10.77
CA THR A 212 -13.41 1.50 -11.49
C THR A 212 -14.30 2.59 -10.88
N GLU A 213 -14.21 2.84 -9.57
CA GLU A 213 -15.21 3.65 -8.87
C GLU A 213 -14.67 4.97 -8.30
N ILE A 214 -13.38 5.08 -7.99
CA ILE A 214 -12.83 6.24 -7.26
C ILE A 214 -12.03 7.16 -8.20
N PRO A 215 -12.51 8.38 -8.48
CA PRO A 215 -11.76 9.36 -9.27
C PRO A 215 -10.47 9.82 -8.56
N ARG A 216 -9.45 10.18 -9.34
CA ARG A 216 -8.14 10.64 -8.85
C ARG A 216 -7.48 9.68 -7.83
N GLU A 217 -7.72 8.38 -7.98
CA GLU A 217 -7.12 7.37 -7.13
C GLU A 217 -5.87 6.76 -7.74
N VAL A 218 -5.99 6.29 -8.98
CA VAL A 218 -4.91 5.65 -9.73
C VAL A 218 -4.12 6.70 -10.48
N PHE A 219 -2.79 6.61 -10.44
CA PHE A 219 -1.92 7.51 -11.18
C PHE A 219 -0.69 6.80 -11.74
N THR A 220 -0.10 7.40 -12.77
CA THR A 220 1.23 7.06 -13.28
C THR A 220 2.22 8.13 -12.85
N TYR A 221 3.51 7.76 -12.77
CA TYR A 221 4.58 8.67 -12.36
C TYR A 221 5.59 8.86 -13.48
N SER A 222 6.01 10.11 -13.66
CA SER A 222 7.20 10.49 -14.40
C SER A 222 7.91 11.66 -13.71
N GLU A 223 9.17 11.93 -14.06
CA GLU A 223 9.90 13.08 -13.48
C GLU A 223 9.26 14.42 -13.87
N THR A 224 8.67 14.51 -15.06
CA THR A 224 8.01 15.72 -15.59
C THR A 224 6.57 15.87 -15.11
N ASP A 225 5.89 14.77 -14.85
CA ASP A 225 4.53 14.73 -14.30
C ASP A 225 4.47 13.65 -13.19
N PRO A 226 4.71 14.05 -11.93
CA PRO A 226 4.83 13.12 -10.81
C PRO A 226 3.52 12.41 -10.44
N MET A 227 2.35 12.91 -10.83
CA MET A 227 1.08 12.32 -10.42
C MET A 227 0.02 12.52 -11.51
N HIS A 228 0.23 11.87 -12.65
CA HIS A 228 -0.72 11.87 -13.74
C HIS A 228 -1.88 10.92 -13.43
N PHE A 229 -3.02 11.47 -13.02
CA PHE A 229 -4.20 10.66 -12.67
C PHE A 229 -4.82 9.97 -13.88
N VAL A 230 -5.20 8.71 -13.68
CA VAL A 230 -5.91 7.89 -14.67
C VAL A 230 -7.41 7.95 -14.34
N SER A 231 -8.23 8.22 -15.35
CA SER A 231 -9.68 8.20 -15.20
C SER A 231 -10.17 6.77 -14.95
N PRO A 232 -11.24 6.59 -14.16
CA PRO A 232 -11.83 5.28 -13.97
C PRO A 232 -12.24 4.62 -15.29
N SER A 233 -11.99 3.32 -15.43
CA SER A 233 -12.24 2.53 -16.64
C SER A 233 -12.92 1.21 -16.28
N GLU A 234 -13.83 0.72 -17.12
CA GLU A 234 -14.46 -0.59 -16.96
C GLU A 234 -13.61 -1.73 -17.52
N ASN A 235 -12.72 -1.44 -18.48
CA ASN A 235 -11.85 -2.43 -19.10
C ASN A 235 -10.45 -2.36 -18.47
N ILE A 236 -10.28 -3.06 -17.36
CA ILE A 236 -9.06 -3.01 -16.53
C ILE A 236 -8.20 -4.26 -16.66
N TYR A 237 -8.76 -5.37 -17.15
CA TYR A 237 -8.08 -6.66 -17.22
C TYR A 237 -7.45 -6.91 -18.60
N PRO A 238 -6.38 -7.73 -18.67
CA PRO A 238 -5.67 -8.32 -17.56
C PRO A 238 -4.62 -7.37 -16.97
N TYR A 239 -4.30 -7.54 -15.69
CA TYR A 239 -3.24 -6.77 -15.03
C TYR A 239 -2.42 -7.62 -14.06
N LEU A 240 -1.25 -7.09 -13.67
CA LEU A 240 -0.41 -7.64 -12.61
C LEU A 240 -0.54 -6.74 -11.37
N LEU A 241 -0.97 -7.29 -10.24
CA LEU A 241 -0.85 -6.63 -8.94
C LEU A 241 0.44 -7.10 -8.25
N VAL A 242 1.31 -6.15 -7.94
CA VAL A 242 2.51 -6.32 -7.12
C VAL A 242 2.22 -5.74 -5.74
N ASN A 243 1.79 -6.59 -4.81
CA ASN A 243 1.48 -6.17 -3.44
C ASN A 243 2.74 -6.25 -2.56
N ILE A 244 3.28 -5.10 -2.16
CA ILE A 244 4.52 -4.97 -1.40
C ILE A 244 4.20 -4.72 0.09
N GLY A 245 4.24 -5.79 0.88
CA GLY A 245 4.12 -5.75 2.34
C GLY A 245 5.43 -6.15 3.02
N SER A 246 5.35 -6.97 4.07
CA SER A 246 6.55 -7.55 4.71
C SER A 246 7.38 -8.36 3.71
N GLY A 247 6.71 -9.18 2.89
CA GLY A 247 7.23 -9.75 1.64
C GLY A 247 6.49 -9.16 0.42
N VAL A 248 6.65 -9.76 -0.75
CA VAL A 248 5.99 -9.32 -1.99
C VAL A 248 5.22 -10.47 -2.63
N SER A 249 3.97 -10.21 -2.98
CA SER A 249 3.11 -11.13 -3.73
C SER A 249 2.77 -10.55 -5.09
N LEU A 250 2.93 -11.36 -6.14
CA LEU A 250 2.62 -10.98 -7.52
C LEU A 250 1.41 -11.79 -7.99
N LEU A 251 0.31 -11.08 -8.26
CA LEU A 251 -0.98 -11.64 -8.64
C LEU A 251 -1.30 -11.25 -10.08
N LYS A 252 -1.42 -12.24 -10.96
CA LYS A 252 -2.04 -12.04 -12.27
C LYS A 252 -3.55 -12.03 -12.08
N VAL A 253 -4.21 -11.00 -12.61
CA VAL A 253 -5.66 -10.88 -12.59
C VAL A 253 -6.17 -10.84 -14.02
N SER A 254 -6.96 -11.84 -14.39
CA SER A 254 -7.48 -12.03 -15.75
C SER A 254 -8.93 -11.56 -15.90
N GLY A 255 -9.66 -11.43 -14.80
CA GLY A 255 -11.03 -10.97 -14.81
C GLY A 255 -11.58 -10.81 -13.39
N PRO A 256 -12.86 -10.44 -13.24
CA PRO A 256 -13.49 -10.31 -11.94
C PRO A 256 -13.42 -11.64 -11.17
N ARG A 257 -12.71 -11.63 -10.03
CA ARG A 257 -12.46 -12.82 -9.19
C ARG A 257 -11.67 -13.95 -9.89
N GLU A 258 -11.08 -13.70 -11.06
CA GLU A 258 -10.19 -14.62 -11.74
C GLU A 258 -8.75 -14.15 -11.59
N TYR A 259 -8.05 -14.74 -10.62
CA TYR A 259 -6.69 -14.36 -10.29
C TYR A 259 -5.83 -15.56 -9.89
N GLN A 260 -4.53 -15.40 -10.04
CA GLN A 260 -3.53 -16.40 -9.70
C GLN A 260 -2.29 -15.72 -9.11
N ARG A 261 -1.77 -16.25 -7.99
CA ARG A 261 -0.45 -15.87 -7.52
C ARG A 261 0.61 -16.50 -8.42
N VAL A 262 1.28 -15.66 -9.22
CA VAL A 262 2.27 -16.08 -10.21
C VAL A 262 3.70 -16.01 -9.70
N GLY A 263 3.92 -15.27 -8.62
CA GLY A 263 5.24 -15.16 -8.03
C GLY A 263 5.26 -14.42 -6.70
N GLY A 264 6.46 -14.21 -6.20
CA GLY A 264 6.73 -13.44 -5.00
C GLY A 264 8.21 -13.37 -4.69
N THR A 265 8.56 -12.51 -3.75
CA THR A 265 9.90 -12.45 -3.16
C THR A 265 9.78 -12.18 -1.67
N SER A 266 10.68 -12.75 -0.87
CA SER A 266 10.82 -12.41 0.55
C SER A 266 11.52 -11.06 0.76
N LEU A 267 12.17 -10.51 -0.27
CA LEU A 267 12.83 -9.20 -0.26
C LEU A 267 11.80 -8.07 -0.45
N GLY A 268 10.92 -7.90 0.54
CA GLY A 268 9.93 -6.82 0.60
C GLY A 268 10.27 -5.75 1.64
N GLY A 269 9.25 -5.05 2.11
CA GLY A 269 9.39 -3.98 3.11
C GLY A 269 9.90 -4.46 4.46
N GLY A 270 9.58 -5.70 4.86
CA GLY A 270 10.10 -6.29 6.09
C GLY A 270 11.61 -6.53 6.04
N THR A 271 12.14 -6.87 4.86
CA THR A 271 13.59 -7.01 4.65
C THR A 271 14.26 -5.63 4.71
N LEU A 272 13.72 -4.62 4.03
CA LEU A 272 14.25 -3.25 4.10
C LEU A 272 14.27 -2.74 5.55
N TRP A 273 13.12 -2.84 6.23
CA TRP A 273 12.96 -2.38 7.60
C TRP A 273 13.91 -3.11 8.57
N GLY A 274 13.96 -4.44 8.48
CA GLY A 274 14.84 -5.25 9.32
C GLY A 274 16.31 -4.87 9.16
N LEU A 275 16.80 -4.76 7.92
CA LEU A 275 18.19 -4.38 7.66
C LEU A 275 18.51 -2.95 8.12
N LEU A 276 17.63 -1.99 7.86
CA LEU A 276 17.86 -0.61 8.27
C LEU A 276 17.81 -0.44 9.78
N SER A 277 16.93 -1.15 10.49
CA SER A 277 16.90 -1.13 11.95
C SER A 277 18.24 -1.60 12.56
N LEU A 278 18.92 -2.55 11.92
CA LEU A 278 20.23 -3.05 12.35
C LEU A 278 21.37 -2.10 11.99
N LEU A 279 21.26 -1.38 10.87
CA LEU A 279 22.39 -0.65 10.28
C LEU A 279 22.37 0.87 10.50
N THR A 280 21.21 1.49 10.73
CA THR A 280 21.07 2.96 10.75
C THR A 280 20.54 3.52 12.08
N GLY A 281 20.16 2.65 13.03
CA GLY A 281 19.61 3.03 14.33
C GLY A 281 18.19 3.62 14.28
N ALA A 282 17.61 3.76 13.09
CA ALA A 282 16.27 4.29 12.89
C ALA A 282 15.21 3.37 13.52
N ARG A 283 14.20 3.98 14.13
CA ARG A 283 13.18 3.27 14.93
C ARG A 283 11.86 3.11 14.21
N THR A 284 11.56 4.01 13.27
CA THR A 284 10.32 3.98 12.48
C THR A 284 10.64 3.84 11.01
N PHE A 285 9.68 3.30 10.24
CA PHE A 285 9.82 3.19 8.80
C PHE A 285 9.90 4.57 8.13
N ASP A 286 9.17 5.56 8.65
CA ASP A 286 9.18 6.92 8.10
C ASP A 286 10.53 7.61 8.34
N GLU A 287 11.16 7.41 9.50
CA GLU A 287 12.53 7.89 9.75
C GLU A 287 13.54 7.27 8.76
N MET A 288 13.37 5.99 8.42
CA MET A 288 14.21 5.32 7.43
C MET A 288 14.05 5.88 6.02
N LEU A 289 12.81 6.20 5.62
CA LEU A 289 12.53 6.85 4.35
C LEU A 289 13.12 8.26 4.32
N ASP A 290 12.94 9.06 5.38
CA ASP A 290 13.52 10.40 5.52
C ASP A 290 15.06 10.39 5.42
N LEU A 291 15.70 9.39 6.03
CA LEU A 291 17.15 9.18 5.90
C LEU A 291 17.53 8.88 4.45
N SER A 292 16.76 8.05 3.75
CA SER A 292 17.02 7.68 2.36
C SER A 292 16.96 8.89 1.40
N GLU A 293 16.13 9.89 1.69
CA GLU A 293 16.01 11.10 0.87
C GLU A 293 17.29 11.94 0.85
N ARG A 294 18.04 11.91 1.97
CA ARG A 294 19.24 12.72 2.20
C ARG A 294 20.54 11.97 1.92
N GLY A 295 20.48 10.65 1.74
CA GLY A 295 21.65 9.82 1.50
C GLY A 295 22.25 9.97 0.11
N ASP A 296 23.40 9.36 -0.12
CA ASP A 296 23.97 9.18 -1.45
C ASP A 296 24.38 7.72 -1.61
N ASN A 297 23.62 6.99 -2.42
CA ASN A 297 23.87 5.57 -2.64
C ASN A 297 25.20 5.34 -3.38
N ALA A 298 25.71 6.31 -4.15
CA ALA A 298 26.97 6.17 -4.88
C ALA A 298 28.18 6.00 -3.96
N LYS A 299 28.08 6.36 -2.68
CA LYS A 299 29.14 6.09 -1.69
C LYS A 299 29.17 4.62 -1.28
N VAL A 300 28.02 3.95 -1.22
CA VAL A 300 27.84 2.58 -0.72
C VAL A 300 27.84 1.55 -1.85
N ASP A 301 27.19 1.88 -2.97
CA ASP A 301 27.02 1.03 -4.13
C ASP A 301 28.18 1.14 -5.10
N MET A 302 28.49 0.02 -5.76
CA MET A 302 29.38 0.01 -6.92
C MET A 302 28.54 0.24 -8.18
N LEU A 303 28.86 1.31 -8.91
CA LEU A 303 28.19 1.73 -10.14
C LEU A 303 28.92 1.18 -11.37
N VAL A 304 28.26 1.17 -12.52
CA VAL A 304 28.87 0.80 -13.82
C VAL A 304 30.10 1.67 -14.11
N GLY A 305 30.04 2.97 -13.81
CA GLY A 305 31.18 3.88 -13.98
C GLY A 305 32.38 3.53 -13.11
N ASP A 306 32.18 2.96 -11.92
CA ASP A 306 33.28 2.51 -11.04
C ASP A 306 34.04 1.29 -11.63
N ILE A 307 33.39 0.53 -12.50
CA ILE A 307 33.95 -0.68 -13.13
C ILE A 307 34.57 -0.36 -14.50
N TYR A 308 33.86 0.43 -15.31
CA TYR A 308 34.21 0.65 -16.72
C TYR A 308 34.78 2.05 -17.00
N GLY A 309 34.82 2.95 -16.01
CA GLY A 309 35.27 4.35 -16.18
C GLY A 309 34.30 5.25 -16.95
N GLY A 310 33.11 4.76 -17.28
CA GLY A 310 32.09 5.46 -18.07
C GLY A 310 30.87 4.60 -18.33
N ASP A 311 30.07 4.98 -19.33
CA ASP A 311 28.90 4.21 -19.76
C ASP A 311 29.32 2.87 -20.40
N TYR A 312 28.52 1.83 -20.19
CA TYR A 312 28.73 0.53 -20.83
C TYR A 312 27.82 0.37 -22.06
N GLY A 313 28.23 1.02 -23.16
CA GLY A 313 27.44 1.15 -24.38
C GLY A 313 27.05 -0.14 -25.10
N LYS A 314 27.76 -1.27 -24.87
CA LYS A 314 27.46 -2.56 -25.52
C LYS A 314 26.07 -3.11 -25.17
N ILE A 315 25.58 -2.81 -23.97
CA ILE A 315 24.28 -3.25 -23.47
C ILE A 315 23.42 -2.08 -22.96
N GLY A 316 23.82 -0.84 -23.27
CA GLY A 316 23.04 0.36 -22.97
C GLY A 316 22.96 0.74 -21.49
N LEU A 317 23.93 0.36 -20.65
CA LEU A 317 23.94 0.75 -19.24
C LEU A 317 24.67 2.08 -19.04
N LYS A 318 24.00 3.03 -18.37
CA LYS A 318 24.62 4.31 -17.97
C LYS A 318 25.64 4.09 -16.85
N SER A 319 26.66 4.94 -16.80
CA SER A 319 27.68 4.99 -15.74
C SER A 319 27.10 5.10 -14.33
N THR A 320 25.94 5.75 -14.18
CA THR A 320 25.22 5.91 -12.91
C THR A 320 24.39 4.69 -12.50
N THR A 321 24.30 3.67 -13.37
CA THR A 321 23.54 2.45 -13.06
C THR A 321 24.25 1.67 -11.96
N ILE A 322 23.50 1.20 -10.96
CA ILE A 322 24.05 0.33 -9.92
C ILE A 322 24.43 -1.02 -10.54
N ALA A 323 25.71 -1.37 -10.44
CA ALA A 323 26.21 -2.68 -10.86
C ALA A 323 26.19 -3.69 -9.72
N SER A 324 26.49 -3.24 -8.49
CA SER A 324 26.45 -4.06 -7.28
C SER A 324 26.08 -3.21 -6.07
N SER A 325 24.87 -3.45 -5.55
CA SER A 325 24.42 -2.84 -4.30
C SER A 325 25.36 -3.22 -3.15
N PHE A 326 25.73 -2.27 -2.30
CA PHE A 326 26.71 -2.43 -1.20
C PHE A 326 28.13 -2.83 -1.64
N GLY A 327 28.44 -2.81 -2.94
CA GLY A 327 29.72 -3.29 -3.46
C GLY A 327 30.95 -2.55 -2.92
N LYS A 328 30.82 -1.28 -2.51
CA LYS A 328 31.96 -0.51 -1.96
C LYS A 328 32.26 -0.86 -0.50
N VAL A 329 31.28 -1.35 0.25
CA VAL A 329 31.44 -1.74 1.67
C VAL A 329 32.52 -2.82 1.81
N PHE A 330 32.44 -3.87 0.98
CA PHE A 330 33.43 -4.95 1.01
C PHE A 330 34.82 -4.48 0.59
N ARG A 331 34.91 -3.61 -0.43
CA ARG A 331 36.19 -3.08 -0.93
C ARG A 331 36.91 -2.24 0.12
N MET A 332 36.17 -1.37 0.82
CA MET A 332 36.74 -0.53 1.88
C MET A 332 37.21 -1.37 3.06
N LYS A 333 36.42 -2.36 3.49
CA LYS A 333 36.84 -3.29 4.56
C LYS A 333 38.16 -3.98 4.23
N ARG A 334 38.29 -4.54 3.02
CA ARG A 334 39.52 -5.22 2.60
C ARG A 334 40.72 -4.28 2.48
N THR A 335 40.49 -3.02 2.10
CA THR A 335 41.56 -2.02 2.01
C THR A 335 42.07 -1.66 3.39
N ALA A 336 41.16 -1.43 4.35
CA ALA A 336 41.52 -1.17 5.74
C ALA A 336 42.23 -2.37 6.41
N GLU A 337 41.79 -3.60 6.13
CA GLU A 337 42.47 -4.82 6.60
C GLU A 337 43.91 -4.91 6.05
N ASN A 338 44.11 -4.68 4.75
CA ASN A 338 45.44 -4.67 4.13
C ASN A 338 46.35 -3.57 4.70
N GLU A 339 45.83 -2.35 4.88
CA GLU A 339 46.60 -1.24 5.47
C GLU A 339 47.00 -1.54 6.92
N ALA A 340 46.13 -2.19 7.70
CA ALA A 340 46.45 -2.62 9.06
C ALA A 340 47.53 -3.73 9.09
N GLU A 341 47.52 -4.64 8.12
CA GLU A 341 48.56 -5.68 7.97
C GLU A 341 49.92 -5.09 7.58
N ASP A 342 49.95 -4.12 6.68
CA ASP A 342 51.18 -3.46 6.22
C ASP A 342 51.81 -2.54 7.30
N HIS A 343 51.01 -2.00 8.22
CA HIS A 343 51.48 -1.14 9.32
C HIS A 343 51.66 -1.88 10.67
N GLY A 344 51.19 -3.13 10.79
CA GLY A 344 51.25 -3.95 12.02
C GLY A 344 52.45 -4.89 12.14
N GLY A 345 53.36 -4.92 11.16
CA GLY A 345 54.57 -5.75 11.18
C GLY A 345 55.61 -5.22 12.16
N LEU A 346 55.56 -5.64 13.43
CA LEU A 346 56.72 -5.55 14.32
C LEU A 346 57.90 -6.29 13.67
N HIS A 347 58.81 -5.50 13.08
CA HIS A 347 60.15 -5.96 12.77
C HIS A 347 60.74 -6.53 14.06
N ASN A 348 60.92 -7.85 14.13
CA ASN A 348 61.77 -8.47 15.13
C ASN A 348 63.16 -7.88 14.95
N GLY A 349 63.49 -6.92 15.81
CA GLY A 349 64.79 -6.26 15.82
C GLY A 349 65.87 -7.30 16.13
N ASP A 350 66.70 -7.60 15.14
CA ASP A 350 67.94 -8.30 15.36
C ASP A 350 68.82 -7.49 16.32
N ASN A 351 69.07 -8.14 17.45
CA ASN A 351 69.89 -7.71 18.55
C ASN A 351 71.35 -7.46 18.12
N LYS A 352 71.82 -6.20 18.07
CA LYS A 352 73.24 -5.83 18.25
C LYS A 352 73.42 -4.45 18.91
N ASN A 353 73.77 -4.49 20.20
CA ASN A 353 74.70 -3.62 20.96
C ASN A 353 75.23 -2.32 20.31
N ALA A 354 75.04 -1.16 20.98
CA ALA A 354 76.10 -0.40 21.67
C ALA A 354 75.67 1.03 22.10
N GLY A 355 75.85 1.36 23.40
CA GLY A 355 76.42 2.65 23.86
C GLY A 355 75.49 3.80 24.30
N SER A 356 75.44 4.04 25.64
CA SER A 356 75.39 5.32 26.40
C SER A 356 74.46 6.47 25.94
N SER A 357 73.68 7.20 26.76
CA SER A 357 73.87 7.69 28.13
C SER A 357 72.60 8.43 28.64
N SER A 358 72.31 8.30 29.95
CA SER A 358 71.65 9.21 30.93
C SER A 358 70.75 10.38 30.48
N ASP A 359 69.48 10.40 30.93
CA ASP A 359 68.99 11.24 32.06
C ASP A 359 67.48 10.98 32.39
N PRO A 360 67.03 11.06 33.67
CA PRO A 360 65.61 10.90 34.06
C PRO A 360 64.98 12.14 34.74
N ALA A 361 63.78 12.54 34.32
CA ALA A 361 62.80 13.39 35.05
C ALA A 361 61.56 13.57 34.14
N GLU A 362 60.28 13.61 34.51
CA GLU A 362 59.41 13.43 35.69
C GLU A 362 57.98 13.22 35.08
N PRO A 363 56.99 12.62 35.78
CA PRO A 363 55.66 12.43 35.23
C PRO A 363 54.74 13.63 35.54
N ALA A 364 54.21 14.29 34.50
CA ALA A 364 53.13 15.27 34.65
C ALA A 364 51.77 14.59 34.48
N GLU A 365 50.96 14.65 35.55
CA GLU A 365 49.53 14.34 35.54
C GLU A 365 48.76 15.33 34.65
N GLN A 366 48.06 14.81 33.65
CA GLN A 366 46.93 15.39 32.92
C GLN A 366 46.22 14.15 32.36
N GLY A 367 44.97 13.82 32.62
CA GLY A 367 43.77 14.62 32.82
C GLY A 367 42.69 13.77 32.16
N HIS A 368 41.78 13.19 32.94
CA HIS A 368 40.68 12.37 32.42
C HIS A 368 39.78 13.21 31.52
N GLN A 369 39.86 13.05 30.20
CA GLN A 369 38.88 13.64 29.29
C GLN A 369 38.69 12.96 27.93
N ASP A 370 38.96 11.67 27.76
CA ASP A 370 38.70 10.99 26.49
C ASP A 370 37.60 9.93 26.63
N ALA A 371 36.35 10.38 26.60
CA ALA A 371 35.18 9.51 26.40
C ALA A 371 34.21 10.04 25.34
N ALA A 372 34.60 11.05 24.56
CA ALA A 372 33.72 11.75 23.62
C ALA A 372 34.23 11.79 22.15
N GLU A 373 35.26 11.02 21.78
CA GLU A 373 35.84 11.06 20.41
C GLU A 373 35.66 9.77 19.57
N HIS A 374 34.77 8.85 19.94
CA HIS A 374 34.54 7.63 19.14
C HIS A 374 33.36 7.70 18.14
N ALA A 375 32.83 8.89 17.84
CA ALA A 375 31.66 9.04 16.97
C ALA A 375 31.97 9.37 15.48
N SER A 376 33.23 9.51 15.07
CA SER A 376 33.58 10.03 13.73
C SER A 376 34.17 9.02 12.72
N ASP A 377 34.22 7.72 13.03
CA ASP A 377 34.97 6.75 12.21
C ASP A 377 34.12 5.80 11.35
N GLN A 378 32.83 6.08 11.17
CA GLN A 378 32.00 5.27 10.26
C GLN A 378 32.13 5.75 8.80
N PRO A 379 32.59 4.89 7.87
CA PRO A 379 32.83 5.29 6.48
C PRO A 379 31.55 5.57 5.67
N PHE A 380 30.38 5.15 6.17
CA PHE A 380 29.09 5.35 5.51
C PHE A 380 28.09 5.90 6.51
N SER A 381 27.36 6.95 6.12
CA SER A 381 26.28 7.47 6.96
C SER A 381 25.06 6.55 6.91
N GLY A 382 24.25 6.56 7.97
CA GLY A 382 22.96 5.85 7.97
C GLY A 382 22.05 6.29 6.82
N ALA A 383 22.12 7.55 6.39
CA ALA A 383 21.41 8.06 5.24
C ALA A 383 21.85 7.40 3.92
N ASP A 384 23.16 7.26 3.69
CA ASP A 384 23.71 6.62 2.49
C ASP A 384 23.31 5.12 2.43
N ILE A 385 23.37 4.43 3.57
CA ILE A 385 22.93 3.04 3.74
C ILE A 385 21.42 2.91 3.45
N SER A 386 20.59 3.80 4.00
CA SER A 386 19.15 3.85 3.73
C SER A 386 18.85 4.01 2.24
N ARG A 387 19.55 4.92 1.56
CA ARG A 387 19.33 5.15 0.13
C ARG A 387 19.72 3.95 -0.73
N SER A 388 20.88 3.34 -0.44
CA SER A 388 21.36 2.15 -1.15
C SER A 388 20.40 0.97 -0.97
N LEU A 389 19.97 0.66 0.26
CA LEU A 389 19.03 -0.45 0.49
C LEU A 389 17.66 -0.20 -0.12
N LEU A 390 17.15 1.03 -0.05
CA LEU A 390 15.88 1.37 -0.70
C LEU A 390 15.95 1.10 -2.21
N TYR A 391 17.03 1.49 -2.88
CA TYR A 391 17.23 1.20 -4.30
C TYR A 391 17.45 -0.28 -4.58
N ALA A 392 18.22 -1.00 -3.76
CA ALA A 392 18.44 -2.42 -3.94
C ALA A 392 17.12 -3.21 -3.92
N ILE A 393 16.29 -2.97 -2.90
CA ILE A 393 14.99 -3.65 -2.75
C ILE A 393 14.01 -3.20 -3.83
N SER A 394 13.86 -1.89 -4.07
CA SER A 394 12.92 -1.36 -5.07
C SER A 394 13.26 -1.82 -6.50
N ASN A 395 14.54 -1.78 -6.89
CA ASN A 395 14.95 -2.26 -8.21
C ASN A 395 14.74 -3.76 -8.37
N ASN A 396 15.00 -4.55 -7.32
CA ASN A 396 14.76 -6.00 -7.36
C ASN A 396 13.27 -6.31 -7.54
N ILE A 397 12.40 -5.63 -6.80
CA ILE A 397 10.95 -5.76 -6.94
C ILE A 397 10.51 -5.36 -8.36
N GLY A 398 10.97 -4.20 -8.86
CA GLY A 398 10.66 -3.72 -10.21
C GLY A 398 11.10 -4.70 -11.31
N GLN A 399 12.29 -5.29 -11.17
CA GLN A 399 12.78 -6.29 -12.13
C GLN A 399 11.94 -7.58 -12.10
N ILE A 400 11.60 -8.10 -10.92
CA ILE A 400 10.75 -9.30 -10.79
C ILE A 400 9.36 -9.03 -11.37
N ALA A 401 8.78 -7.87 -11.06
CA ALA A 401 7.49 -7.43 -11.62
C ALA A 401 7.54 -7.36 -13.14
N PHE A 402 8.60 -6.77 -13.71
CA PHE A 402 8.82 -6.76 -15.15
C PHE A 402 8.89 -8.19 -15.72
N LEU A 403 9.71 -9.07 -15.15
CA LEU A 403 9.86 -10.45 -15.66
C LEU A 403 8.53 -11.22 -15.61
N GLN A 404 7.78 -11.11 -14.51
CA GLN A 404 6.46 -11.74 -14.39
C GLN A 404 5.46 -11.16 -15.39
N SER A 405 5.46 -9.85 -15.59
CA SER A 405 4.62 -9.19 -16.61
C SER A 405 4.97 -9.63 -18.04
N GLN A 406 6.24 -9.96 -18.33
CA GLN A 406 6.68 -10.50 -19.61
C GLN A 406 6.20 -11.94 -19.79
N ILE A 407 6.44 -12.81 -18.81
CA ILE A 407 6.04 -14.22 -18.84
C ILE A 407 4.53 -14.37 -19.06
N HIS A 408 3.74 -13.49 -18.45
CA HIS A 408 2.29 -13.55 -18.50
C HIS A 408 1.64 -12.61 -19.53
N ASN A 409 2.44 -11.89 -20.32
CA ASN A 409 1.99 -10.92 -21.33
C ASN A 409 1.00 -9.87 -20.77
N LEU A 410 1.41 -9.20 -19.69
CA LEU A 410 0.61 -8.19 -18.98
C LEU A 410 1.25 -6.81 -19.15
N ASP A 411 0.51 -5.83 -19.65
CA ASP A 411 1.06 -4.49 -19.91
C ASP A 411 0.81 -3.50 -18.77
N HIS A 412 -0.17 -3.81 -17.92
CA HIS A 412 -0.54 -2.99 -16.77
C HIS A 412 -0.07 -3.63 -15.46
N ILE A 413 0.75 -2.89 -14.72
CA ILE A 413 1.35 -3.35 -13.45
C ILE A 413 0.95 -2.36 -12.35
N TYR A 414 0.09 -2.79 -11.45
CA TYR A 414 -0.34 -2.02 -10.28
C TYR A 414 0.55 -2.36 -9.10
N PHE A 415 1.13 -1.35 -8.46
CA PHE A 415 1.86 -1.50 -7.22
C PHE A 415 0.97 -1.13 -6.05
N GLY A 416 0.78 -2.07 -5.12
CA GLY A 416 0.01 -1.88 -3.88
C GLY A 416 0.84 -2.24 -2.65
N GLY A 417 0.22 -2.15 -1.48
CA GLY A 417 0.83 -2.45 -0.20
C GLY A 417 1.33 -1.20 0.52
N SER A 418 2.01 -1.40 1.66
CA SER A 418 2.40 -0.30 2.58
C SER A 418 3.87 0.07 2.51
N PHE A 419 4.58 -0.40 1.47
CA PHE A 419 6.00 -0.10 1.27
C PHE A 419 6.24 1.26 0.62
N ILE A 420 5.35 1.67 -0.29
CA ILE A 420 5.59 2.84 -1.14
C ILE A 420 5.30 4.14 -0.38
N ARG A 421 4.20 4.20 0.38
CA ARG A 421 3.76 5.31 1.25
C ARG A 421 3.84 6.69 0.60
N GLY A 422 3.58 6.78 -0.70
CA GLY A 422 3.72 8.05 -1.44
C GLY A 422 5.16 8.56 -1.59
N HIS A 423 6.17 7.79 -1.19
CA HIS A 423 7.58 8.19 -1.25
C HIS A 423 8.06 8.26 -2.70
N ARG A 424 8.33 9.48 -3.18
CA ARG A 424 8.57 9.79 -4.59
C ARG A 424 9.73 9.01 -5.18
N GLN A 425 10.77 8.76 -4.41
CA GLN A 425 11.99 8.07 -4.82
C GLN A 425 11.68 6.59 -5.07
N THR A 426 10.84 5.98 -4.23
CA THR A 426 10.37 4.60 -4.39
C THR A 426 9.53 4.48 -5.66
N ILE A 427 8.53 5.37 -5.82
CA ILE A 427 7.66 5.41 -6.99
C ILE A 427 8.47 5.62 -8.28
N ASN A 428 9.41 6.57 -8.27
CA ASN A 428 10.29 6.85 -9.40
C ASN A 428 11.13 5.62 -9.75
N THR A 429 11.72 4.96 -8.75
CA THR A 429 12.57 3.77 -8.96
C THR A 429 11.78 2.63 -9.61
N LEU A 430 10.58 2.33 -9.09
CA LEU A 430 9.70 1.30 -9.64
C LEU A 430 9.24 1.65 -11.07
N SER A 431 8.83 2.90 -11.29
CA SER A 431 8.41 3.40 -12.61
C SER A 431 9.53 3.32 -13.63
N TYR A 432 10.72 3.77 -13.25
CA TYR A 432 11.92 3.73 -14.07
C TYR A 432 12.29 2.29 -14.41
N ALA A 433 12.31 1.38 -13.43
CA ALA A 433 12.64 -0.02 -13.66
C ALA A 433 11.70 -0.67 -14.68
N ILE A 434 10.38 -0.48 -14.54
CA ILE A 434 9.40 -1.02 -15.50
C ILE A 434 9.60 -0.41 -16.89
N LYS A 435 9.74 0.92 -16.99
CA LYS A 435 9.92 1.62 -18.27
C LYS A 435 11.22 1.21 -18.96
N PHE A 436 12.33 1.13 -18.22
CA PHE A 436 13.65 0.78 -18.72
C PHE A 436 13.67 -0.64 -19.28
N TRP A 437 13.31 -1.64 -18.48
CA TRP A 437 13.38 -3.04 -18.90
C TRP A 437 12.35 -3.39 -19.98
N SER A 438 11.20 -2.72 -20.00
CA SER A 438 10.18 -2.91 -21.04
C SER A 438 10.39 -2.09 -22.31
N GLN A 439 11.40 -1.21 -22.35
CA GLN A 439 11.57 -0.23 -23.44
C GLN A 439 10.29 0.62 -23.65
N GLY A 440 9.61 0.96 -22.55
CA GLY A 440 8.37 1.75 -22.56
C GLY A 440 7.11 0.99 -22.96
N LYS A 441 7.16 -0.33 -23.17
CA LYS A 441 5.98 -1.12 -23.57
C LYS A 441 5.03 -1.44 -22.41
N LYS A 442 5.48 -1.31 -21.16
CA LYS A 442 4.69 -1.63 -19.96
C LYS A 442 4.58 -0.42 -19.05
N GLN A 443 3.44 -0.32 -18.36
CA GLN A 443 3.10 0.81 -17.52
C GLN A 443 2.96 0.40 -16.05
N ALA A 444 3.64 1.15 -15.19
CA ALA A 444 3.48 1.08 -13.74
C ALA A 444 2.37 2.05 -13.29
N TYR A 445 1.50 1.56 -12.41
CA TYR A 445 0.41 2.32 -11.79
C TYR A 445 0.53 2.26 -10.27
N PHE A 446 0.15 3.36 -9.64
CA PHE A 446 0.19 3.57 -8.20
C PHE A 446 -1.16 4.07 -7.71
N LEU A 447 -1.40 3.95 -6.40
CA LEU A 447 -2.68 4.29 -5.77
C LEU A 447 -2.44 5.21 -4.59
N ARG A 448 -3.36 6.15 -4.34
CA ARG A 448 -3.31 6.97 -3.12
C ARG A 448 -3.61 6.15 -1.86
N HIS A 449 -4.40 5.09 -1.99
CA HIS A 449 -4.80 4.17 -0.92
C HIS A 449 -4.18 2.76 -1.09
N GLU A 450 -2.99 2.69 -1.66
CA GLU A 450 -2.23 1.45 -1.92
C GLU A 450 -2.15 0.47 -0.74
N GLY A 451 -2.10 0.96 0.51
CA GLY A 451 -2.00 0.14 1.71
C GLY A 451 -3.32 -0.49 2.17
N TYR A 452 -4.46 -0.04 1.62
CA TYR A 452 -5.80 -0.34 2.14
C TYR A 452 -6.62 -1.31 1.27
N LEU A 453 -6.03 -1.84 0.19
CA LEU A 453 -6.71 -2.74 -0.75
C LEU A 453 -7.45 -3.88 -0.03
N GLY A 454 -6.76 -4.59 0.88
CA GLY A 454 -7.33 -5.72 1.62
C GLY A 454 -8.50 -5.29 2.52
N SER A 455 -8.32 -4.23 3.30
CA SER A 455 -9.38 -3.73 4.19
C SER A 455 -10.60 -3.21 3.42
N VAL A 456 -10.41 -2.57 2.26
CA VAL A 456 -11.50 -2.13 1.39
C VAL A 456 -12.22 -3.33 0.75
N GLY A 457 -11.47 -4.32 0.28
CA GLY A 457 -12.05 -5.57 -0.21
C GLY A 457 -12.93 -6.26 0.83
N ALA A 458 -12.40 -6.44 2.05
CA ALA A 458 -13.14 -7.00 3.17
C ALA A 458 -14.39 -6.17 3.51
N PHE A 459 -14.29 -4.84 3.45
CA PHE A 459 -15.42 -3.93 3.64
C PHE A 459 -16.52 -4.14 2.59
N LEU A 460 -16.16 -4.31 1.32
CA LEU A 460 -17.10 -4.46 0.20
C LEU A 460 -17.77 -5.84 0.16
N LYS A 461 -17.09 -6.88 0.69
CA LYS A 461 -17.60 -8.25 0.72
C LYS A 461 -18.74 -8.49 1.71
N ARG A 462 -18.98 -7.59 2.68
CA ARG A 462 -20.02 -7.80 3.68
C ARG A 462 -21.39 -7.98 3.01
N GLN A 463 -22.04 -9.10 3.26
CA GLN A 463 -23.44 -9.31 2.91
C GLN A 463 -24.31 -9.19 4.17
N PRO A 464 -25.38 -8.36 4.18
CA PRO A 464 -26.30 -8.30 5.31
C PRO A 464 -26.95 -9.66 5.58
N ARG A 465 -27.29 -9.99 6.84
CA ARG A 465 -27.82 -11.30 7.31
C ARG A 465 -29.11 -11.81 6.62
N ASN A 466 -29.73 -11.05 5.70
CA ASN A 466 -30.92 -11.44 4.92
C ASN A 466 -30.73 -11.34 3.39
N TRP A 467 -29.49 -11.22 2.93
CA TRP A 467 -29.16 -11.18 1.51
C TRP A 467 -29.57 -12.51 0.82
N GLY A 468 -30.34 -12.41 -0.28
CA GLY A 468 -30.85 -13.58 -1.01
C GLY A 468 -32.23 -14.11 -0.58
N ARG A 469 -32.81 -13.66 0.55
CA ARG A 469 -34.20 -13.98 0.92
C ARG A 469 -35.16 -12.87 0.50
N ARG A 470 -35.48 -12.78 -0.78
CA ARG A 470 -36.70 -12.10 -1.24
C ARG A 470 -37.67 -13.14 -1.78
N GLY A 471 -38.68 -13.50 -0.99
CA GLY A 471 -39.94 -14.03 -1.53
C GLY A 471 -40.26 -15.53 -1.41
N SER A 472 -39.71 -16.31 -0.48
CA SER A 472 -40.33 -17.61 -0.15
C SER A 472 -41.34 -17.43 1.00
N PHE A 473 -42.63 -17.35 0.65
CA PHE A 473 -43.66 -17.92 1.52
C PHE A 473 -43.34 -19.41 1.67
N GLU A 474 -42.57 -19.79 2.70
CA GLU A 474 -42.50 -21.17 3.13
C GLU A 474 -42.77 -21.24 4.62
N GLN A 475 -43.73 -22.11 4.91
CA GLN A 475 -44.21 -22.51 6.22
C GLN A 475 -43.03 -22.82 7.15
N ALA A 476 -43.22 -22.52 8.42
CA ALA A 476 -42.30 -22.92 9.48
C ALA A 476 -41.93 -24.41 9.31
N GLU A 477 -40.67 -24.67 8.95
CA GLU A 477 -40.09 -26.01 8.99
C GLU A 477 -40.29 -26.58 10.40
N PRO A 478 -40.95 -27.75 10.55
CA PRO A 478 -41.31 -28.28 11.87
C PRO A 478 -40.07 -28.48 12.73
N LEU A 479 -40.16 -28.03 13.99
CA LEU A 479 -39.14 -28.15 15.05
C LEU A 479 -38.52 -29.56 15.15
N GLU A 480 -39.26 -30.60 14.75
CA GLU A 480 -38.83 -32.00 14.73
C GLU A 480 -37.68 -32.29 13.78
N ARG A 481 -37.56 -31.56 12.65
CA ARG A 481 -36.47 -31.76 11.67
C ARG A 481 -35.15 -31.19 12.20
N ARG A 482 -35.20 -30.00 12.81
CA ARG A 482 -34.05 -29.38 13.50
C ARG A 482 -33.55 -30.19 14.70
N LEU A 483 -34.47 -30.87 15.40
CA LEU A 483 -34.11 -31.75 16.51
C LEU A 483 -33.51 -33.09 16.03
N ARG A 484 -33.86 -33.57 14.83
CA ARG A 484 -33.20 -34.74 14.22
C ARG A 484 -31.79 -34.42 13.76
N ASP A 485 -31.58 -33.29 13.09
CA ASP A 485 -30.25 -32.93 12.57
C ASP A 485 -29.26 -32.64 13.71
N ARG A 486 -29.71 -32.05 14.83
CA ARG A 486 -28.89 -31.93 16.04
C ARG A 486 -28.51 -33.29 16.64
N ARG A 487 -29.44 -34.26 16.69
CA ARG A 487 -29.14 -35.60 17.22
C ARG A 487 -28.17 -36.38 16.34
N ILE A 488 -28.21 -36.18 15.02
CA ILE A 488 -27.26 -36.79 14.09
C ILE A 488 -25.88 -36.18 14.29
N HIS A 489 -25.79 -34.84 14.41
CA HIS A 489 -24.52 -34.14 14.61
C HIS A 489 -23.88 -34.46 15.97
N ASP A 490 -24.69 -34.57 17.03
CA ASP A 490 -24.20 -34.98 18.36
C ASP A 490 -23.72 -36.44 18.37
N ALA A 491 -24.35 -37.33 17.59
CA ALA A 491 -23.92 -38.73 17.46
C ALA A 491 -22.62 -38.88 16.65
N GLU A 492 -22.43 -38.08 15.59
CA GLU A 492 -21.18 -38.03 14.81
C GLU A 492 -20.02 -37.43 15.64
N MET A 493 -20.30 -36.43 16.49
CA MET A 493 -19.30 -35.90 17.43
C MET A 493 -18.95 -36.91 18.51
N GLN A 494 -19.92 -37.67 19.01
CA GLN A 494 -19.67 -38.70 20.02
C GLN A 494 -18.83 -39.85 19.43
N SER A 495 -19.08 -40.29 18.19
CA SER A 495 -18.25 -41.33 17.56
C SER A 495 -16.82 -40.86 17.30
N LEU A 496 -16.61 -39.58 16.94
CA LEU A 496 -15.28 -39.01 16.78
C LEU A 496 -14.50 -38.92 18.09
N VAL A 497 -15.19 -38.65 19.21
CA VAL A 497 -14.57 -38.62 20.55
C VAL A 497 -14.23 -40.02 21.04
N ASP A 498 -15.10 -41.00 20.79
CA ASP A 498 -14.88 -42.40 21.16
C ASP A 498 -13.75 -43.03 20.33
N ASP A 499 -13.64 -42.71 19.04
CA ASP A 499 -12.53 -43.12 18.17
C ASP A 499 -11.19 -42.55 18.68
N TYR A 500 -11.17 -41.28 19.10
CA TYR A 500 -9.98 -40.63 19.68
C TYR A 500 -9.58 -41.21 21.05
N ALA A 501 -10.55 -41.65 21.85
CA ALA A 501 -10.30 -42.33 23.12
C ALA A 501 -9.75 -43.75 22.90
N SER A 502 -10.16 -44.44 21.83
CA SER A 502 -9.67 -45.77 21.48
C SER A 502 -8.23 -45.79 20.93
N GLU A 503 -7.82 -44.75 20.20
CA GLU A 503 -6.46 -44.63 19.65
C GLU A 503 -5.42 -44.14 20.68
N SER A 504 -5.86 -43.53 21.79
CA SER A 504 -4.95 -42.93 22.78
C SER A 504 -4.53 -43.85 23.93
N GLY A 505 -4.98 -45.11 23.96
CA GLY A 505 -4.38 -46.18 24.77
C GLY A 505 -4.15 -45.85 26.25
N ARG A 506 -5.11 -45.18 26.90
CA ARG A 506 -5.12 -44.97 28.35
C ARG A 506 -6.40 -45.56 28.94
N GLU A 507 -6.28 -46.73 29.55
CA GLU A 507 -7.21 -47.21 30.57
C GLU A 507 -7.21 -46.30 31.81
#